data_AF-A0A9D8D9U4-F1
#
_entry.id   AF-A0A9D8D9U4-F1
#
_cell.length_a   1.000
_cell.length_b   1.000
_cell.length_c   1.000
_cell.angle_alpha   90.00
_cell.angle_beta   90.00
_cell.angle_gamma   90.00
#
_symmetry.space_group_name_H-M   'P 1'
#
loop_
_entity.id
_entity.type
_entity.pdbx_description
1 polymer ?
#
loop_
_entity_poly.entity_id
_entity_poly.type
_entity_poly.pdbx_seq_one_letter_code
_entity_poly.pdbx_strand_id
1 'polypeptide(L)' 'MSGPSHSAPKSAFGKWIYERLPVTDLTGHMLDFPTPKNLNYWWTFGGILSIMLVAQI' A
#
# COMPACT_ATOMS: atom_id res chain seq x y z
N MET A 1 16.92 -11.70 -14.28
CA MET A 1 16.29 -11.69 -12.94
C MET A 1 15.32 -10.52 -12.94
N SER A 2 14.05 -10.78 -13.23
CA SER A 2 13.02 -9.78 -13.49
C SER A 2 12.64 -9.05 -12.19
N GLY A 3 12.85 -7.73 -12.17
CA GLY A 3 12.40 -6.85 -11.09
C GLY A 3 10.87 -6.84 -10.95
N PRO A 4 10.34 -6.32 -9.82
CA PRO A 4 8.92 -6.41 -9.48
C PRO A 4 8.10 -5.79 -10.59
N SER A 5 7.26 -6.62 -11.22
CA SER A 5 6.38 -6.22 -12.31
C SER A 5 5.35 -5.25 -11.78
N HIS A 6 5.68 -3.98 -11.91
CA HIS A 6 4.78 -2.87 -11.64
C HIS A 6 3.51 -3.09 -12.46
N SER A 7 2.37 -3.23 -11.79
CA SER A 7 1.10 -3.61 -12.44
C SER A 7 0.59 -2.43 -13.27
N ALA A 8 1.00 -2.38 -14.55
CA ALA A 8 0.54 -1.36 -15.49
C ALA A 8 -1.00 -1.47 -15.64
N PRO A 9 -1.76 -0.39 -15.38
CA PRO A 9 -3.22 -0.43 -15.47
C PRO A 9 -3.67 -0.67 -16.91
N LYS A 10 -4.52 -1.68 -17.13
CA LYS A 10 -5.05 -2.07 -18.46
C LYS A 10 -6.09 -1.11 -19.05
N SER A 11 -6.58 -0.12 -18.28
CA SER A 11 -7.60 0.84 -18.74
C SER A 11 -6.99 2.18 -19.18
N ALA A 12 -7.52 2.80 -20.23
CA ALA A 12 -7.01 4.07 -20.77
C ALA A 12 -7.04 5.22 -19.75
N PHE A 13 -8.09 5.26 -18.92
CA PHE A 13 -8.20 6.20 -17.80
C PHE A 13 -7.20 5.90 -16.68
N GLY A 14 -7.00 4.62 -16.35
CA GLY A 14 -6.01 4.19 -15.37
C GLY A 14 -4.58 4.54 -15.79
N LYS A 15 -4.25 4.43 -17.08
CA LYS A 15 -2.95 4.84 -17.62
C LYS A 15 -2.73 6.36 -17.56
N TRP A 16 -3.75 7.15 -17.86
CA TRP A 16 -3.68 8.62 -17.75
C TRP A 16 -3.47 9.09 -16.31
N ILE A 17 -4.17 8.47 -15.35
CA ILE A 17 -3.93 8.76 -13.92
C ILE A 17 -2.53 8.31 -13.53
N TYR A 18 -2.13 7.09 -13.89
CA TYR A 18 -0.81 6.56 -13.56
C TYR A 18 0.35 7.44 -14.09
N GLU A 19 0.23 7.98 -15.31
CA GLU A 19 1.24 8.86 -15.90
C GLU A 19 1.34 10.24 -15.22
N ARG A 20 0.27 10.74 -14.58
CA ARG A 20 0.26 12.07 -13.93
C ARG A 20 0.42 12.01 -12.42
N LEU A 21 -0.20 11.03 -11.80
CA LEU A 21 -0.23 10.82 -10.36
C LEU A 21 -0.26 9.30 -10.14
N PRO A 22 0.92 8.66 -10.02
CA PRO A 22 1.04 7.21 -9.91
C PRO A 22 0.58 6.71 -8.52
N VAL A 23 -0.73 6.87 -8.24
CA VAL A 23 -1.37 6.51 -6.96
C VAL A 23 -1.34 5.01 -6.73
N THR A 24 -1.54 4.21 -7.79
CA THR A 24 -1.51 2.75 -7.69
C THR A 24 -0.10 2.21 -7.44
N ASP A 25 0.92 2.90 -7.96
CA ASP A 25 2.33 2.61 -7.68
C ASP A 25 2.67 2.90 -6.21
N LEU A 26 2.28 4.10 -5.75
CA LEU A 26 2.44 4.52 -4.38
C LEU A 26 1.77 3.55 -3.39
N THR A 27 0.54 3.14 -3.69
CA THR A 27 -0.21 2.18 -2.87
C THR A 27 0.46 0.81 -2.88
N GLY A 28 0.96 0.36 -4.03
CA GLY A 28 1.73 -0.88 -4.15
C GLY A 28 2.98 -0.84 -3.27
N HIS A 29 3.75 0.24 -3.33
CA HIS A 29 4.93 0.42 -2.47
C HIS A 29 4.58 0.43 -0.97
N MET A 30 3.45 1.01 -0.58
CA MET A 30 3.04 1.05 0.84
C MET A 30 2.54 -0.29 1.36
N LEU A 31 1.89 -1.11 0.53
CA LEU A 31 1.34 -2.41 0.93
C LEU A 31 2.34 -3.57 0.79
N ASP A 32 3.23 -3.51 -0.21
CA ASP A 32 4.24 -4.55 -0.49
C ASP A 32 5.51 -4.38 0.34
N PHE A 33 5.51 -3.54 1.38
CA PHE A 33 6.63 -3.50 2.32
C PHE A 33 6.78 -4.87 2.99
N PRO A 34 7.92 -5.56 2.84
CA PRO A 34 8.10 -6.90 3.37
C PRO A 34 8.11 -6.85 4.91
N THR A 35 6.98 -7.18 5.52
CA THR A 35 6.85 -7.25 6.98
C THR A 35 7.52 -8.52 7.53
N PRO A 36 8.34 -8.42 8.58
CA PRO A 36 9.03 -9.57 9.13
C PRO A 36 8.06 -10.58 9.74
N LYS A 37 8.28 -11.88 9.49
CA LYS A 37 7.40 -12.97 9.96
C LYS A 37 7.48 -13.25 11.46
N ASN A 38 8.38 -12.59 12.18
CA ASN A 38 8.61 -12.75 13.63
C ASN A 38 8.06 -11.53 14.40
N LEU A 39 6.80 -11.18 14.15
CA LEU A 39 6.12 -10.06 14.80
C LEU A 39 5.37 -10.55 16.04
N ASN A 40 5.53 -9.83 17.15
CA ASN A 40 4.82 -10.11 18.39
C ASN A 40 3.48 -9.35 18.44
N TYR A 41 2.57 -9.77 19.34
CA TYR A 41 1.22 -9.22 19.50
C TYR A 41 1.19 -7.69 19.68
N TRP A 42 2.22 -7.11 20.31
CA TRP A 42 2.39 -5.67 20.47
C TRP A 42 2.36 -4.87 19.16
N TRP A 43 2.68 -5.49 18.01
CA TRP A 43 2.64 -4.81 16.73
C TRP A 43 1.22 -4.50 16.24
N THR A 44 0.22 -5.23 16.74
CA THR A 44 -1.20 -4.98 16.41
C THR A 44 -1.75 -3.69 17.03
N PHE A 45 -1.15 -3.21 18.12
CA PHE A 45 -1.58 -1.97 18.79
C PHE A 45 -1.50 -0.76 17.86
N GLY A 46 -0.51 -0.67 16.98
CA GLY A 46 -0.40 0.42 16.01
C GLY A 46 -1.59 0.47 15.05
N GLY A 47 -2.07 -0.69 14.58
CA GLY A 47 -3.27 -0.78 13.75
C GLY A 47 -4.53 -0.42 14.53
N ILE A 48 -4.65 -0.88 15.78
CA ILE A 48 -5.78 -0.55 16.66
C ILE A 48 -5.84 0.97 16.90
N LEU A 49 -4.70 1.61 17.15
CA LEU A 49 -4.60 3.06 17.32
C LEU A 49 -5.05 3.83 16.06
N SER A 50 -4.71 3.36 14.86
CA SER A 50 -5.15 4.00 13.62
C SER A 50 -6.67 3.89 13.45
N ILE A 51 -7.27 2.75 13.80
CA ILE A 51 -8.72 2.56 13.79
C ILE A 51 -9.39 3.47 14.82
N MET A 52 -8.87 3.54 16.04
CA MET A 52 -9.39 4.42 17.09
C MET A 52 -9.31 5.90 16.68
N LEU A 53 -8.20 6.31 16.03
CA LEU A 53 -8.04 7.66 15.50
C LEU A 53 -9.10 8.02 14.47
N VAL A 54 -9.46 7.09 13.57
CA VAL A 54 -10.53 7.31 12.59
C VAL A 54 -11.90 7.32 13.27
N ALA A 55 -12.11 6.46 14.26
CA ALA A 55 -13.40 6.35 14.97
C ALA A 55 -13.72 7.55 15.88
N GLN A 56 -12.70 8.25 16.38
CA GLN A 56 -12.87 9.41 17.26
C GLN A 56 -13.04 10.76 16.52
N ILE A 57 -12.88 10.79 15.20
CA ILE A 57 -13.16 11.95 14.33
C ILE A 57 -14.65 11.95 13.96
#